data_AF-A0A0M8PIP6-F1
#
_entry.id   AF-A0A0M8PIP6-F1
#
_cell.length_a   1.000
_cell.length_b   1.000
_cell.length_c   1.000
_cell.angle_alpha   90.00
_cell.angle_beta   90.00
_cell.angle_gamma   90.00
#
_symmetry.space_group_name_H-M   'P 1'
#
loop_
_entity.id
_entity.type
_entity.pdbx_description
1 polymer ?
#
loop_
_entity_poly.entity_id
_entity_poly.type
_entity_poly.pdbx_seq_one_letter_code
_entity_poly.pdbx_strand_id
1 'polypeptide(L)'
;MLKQKPSDPNVSVRFDHVWIVPPSLFDDSDMDPQGPLYLLLQAFFTPAKTSELQTILQTNKLESRLKNLFLLSPSVHLAFRNGHLRIFPPTSTRDQWNDETEAKVKTASKVYYFVSRLSPEPCGSLFLSDGSHWDSLMQMFTMESHDPNQPLPDPFLLRTHHHIAASMYLFHVEERIAEGWPSPPLFNLNIITQKILRSFWHLVPHLIRVQCYSVLLKLGTHLYPRSFTGLVHQLPFGLYAKECNHSPNEGETLNLVERYTRPFG
;
A
#
# COMPACT_ATOMS: atom_id res chain seq x y z
N MET A 1 23.35 0.79 2.05
CA MET A 1 23.70 1.65 3.21
C MET A 1 23.15 3.04 2.96
N LEU A 2 22.00 3.37 3.54
CA LEU A 2 21.45 4.73 3.48
C LEU A 2 22.24 5.59 4.47
N LYS A 3 22.93 6.63 3.97
CA LYS A 3 23.56 7.64 4.82
C LYS A 3 22.47 8.36 5.60
N GLN A 4 22.49 8.24 6.93
CA GLN A 4 21.72 9.12 7.81
C GLN A 4 22.18 10.55 7.54
N LYS A 5 21.30 11.37 6.97
CA LYS A 5 21.48 12.81 6.91
C LYS A 5 21.26 13.34 8.34
N PRO A 6 22.16 14.18 8.89
CA PRO A 6 21.95 14.73 10.22
C PRO A 6 20.65 15.55 10.22
N SER A 7 19.78 15.25 11.19
CA SER A 7 18.54 15.96 11.44
C SER A 7 18.82 17.42 11.76
N ASP A 8 18.24 18.33 10.98
CA ASP A 8 18.32 19.77 11.18
C ASP A 8 17.62 20.13 12.52
N PRO A 9 18.31 20.74 13.51
CA PRO A 9 17.79 20.92 14.86
C PRO A 9 16.58 21.88 14.97
N ASN A 10 16.15 22.47 13.85
CA ASN A 10 15.04 23.41 13.79
C ASN A 10 13.72 22.79 13.30
N VAL A 11 13.69 21.49 13.01
CA VAL A 11 12.44 20.80 12.63
C VAL A 11 11.73 20.34 13.91
N SER A 12 10.60 20.99 14.21
CA SER A 12 9.68 20.52 15.26
C SER A 12 9.12 19.16 14.87
N VAL A 13 9.70 18.10 15.44
CA VAL A 13 9.25 16.73 15.22
C VAL A 13 7.88 16.56 15.87
N ARG A 14 6.84 16.35 15.06
CA ARG A 14 5.46 16.16 15.53
C ARG A 14 5.06 14.71 15.38
N PHE A 15 4.67 14.10 16.50
CA PHE A 15 4.14 12.74 16.54
C PHE A 15 2.74 12.74 17.11
N ASP A 16 1.90 11.88 16.57
CA ASP A 16 0.64 11.48 17.14
C ASP A 16 0.74 10.00 17.57
N HIS A 17 0.10 9.66 18.68
CA HIS A 17 0.01 8.29 19.14
C HIS A 17 -1.17 7.60 18.47
N VAL A 18 -0.92 6.41 17.92
CA VAL A 18 -1.94 5.56 17.33
C VAL A 18 -2.01 4.25 18.09
N TRP A 19 -3.22 3.81 18.38
CA TRP A 19 -3.49 2.43 18.75
C TRP A 19 -3.52 1.59 17.49
N ILE A 20 -2.71 0.53 17.44
CA ILE A 20 -2.67 -0.39 16.30
C ILE A 20 -4.03 -1.03 16.10
N VAL A 21 -4.62 -1.50 17.21
CA VAL A 21 -6.03 -1.89 17.29
C VAL A 21 -6.70 -1.05 18.39
N PRO A 22 -7.85 -0.42 18.14
CA PRO A 22 -8.54 0.38 19.15
C PRO A 22 -8.82 -0.43 20.44
N PRO A 23 -8.41 0.04 21.63
CA PRO A 23 -8.68 -0.67 22.88
C PRO A 23 -10.17 -0.85 23.16
N SER A 24 -11.00 0.08 22.66
CA SER A 24 -12.45 0.06 22.79
C SER A 24 -13.15 -0.84 21.76
N LEU A 25 -12.42 -1.68 21.02
CA LEU A 25 -12.99 -2.55 19.98
C LEU A 25 -14.12 -3.42 20.54
N PHE A 26 -13.99 -3.91 21.77
CA PHE A 26 -14.96 -4.81 22.42
C PHE A 26 -15.94 -4.09 23.35
N ASP A 27 -15.97 -2.74 23.33
CA ASP A 27 -16.93 -1.95 24.12
C ASP A 27 -18.28 -1.78 23.41
N ASP A 28 -18.35 -2.15 22.12
CA ASP A 28 -19.56 -2.10 21.30
C ASP A 28 -20.50 -3.28 21.61
N SER A 29 -21.80 -3.03 21.71
CA SER A 29 -22.80 -4.08 21.95
C SER A 29 -22.83 -5.16 20.87
N ASP A 30 -22.49 -4.82 19.62
CA ASP A 30 -22.42 -5.80 18.52
C ASP A 30 -21.19 -6.71 18.62
N MET A 31 -20.24 -6.39 19.51
CA MET A 31 -19.05 -7.17 19.83
C MET A 31 -19.23 -8.09 21.05
N ASP A 32 -20.45 -8.18 21.59
CA ASP A 32 -20.81 -9.22 22.55
C ASP A 32 -20.66 -10.62 21.94
N PRO A 33 -20.44 -11.69 22.73
CA PRO A 33 -20.24 -13.05 22.20
C PRO A 33 -21.35 -13.59 21.30
N GLN A 34 -22.56 -13.01 21.38
CA GLN A 34 -23.71 -13.33 20.53
C GLN A 34 -24.00 -12.25 19.47
N GLY A 35 -23.25 -11.16 19.48
CA GLY A 35 -23.38 -10.03 18.57
C GLY A 35 -22.87 -10.36 17.16
N PRO A 36 -23.44 -9.70 16.13
CA PRO A 36 -23.13 -10.00 14.73
C PRO A 36 -21.68 -9.68 14.37
N LEU A 37 -21.10 -8.60 14.91
CA LEU A 37 -19.72 -8.22 14.61
C LEU A 37 -18.72 -9.16 15.27
N TYR A 38 -19.02 -9.66 16.48
CA TYR A 38 -18.18 -10.66 17.13
C TYR A 38 -18.11 -11.96 16.33
N LEU A 39 -19.26 -12.45 15.84
CA LEU A 39 -19.30 -13.66 15.00
C LEU A 39 -18.55 -13.47 13.68
N LEU A 40 -18.66 -12.29 13.06
CA LEU A 40 -17.91 -11.96 11.84
C LEU A 40 -16.40 -11.91 12.12
N LEU A 41 -15.98 -11.31 13.23
CA LEU A 41 -14.59 -11.25 13.67
C LEU A 41 -14.01 -12.65 13.92
N GLN A 42 -14.80 -13.54 14.54
CA GLN A 42 -14.42 -14.94 14.72
C GLN A 42 -14.30 -15.70 13.40
N ALA A 43 -15.19 -15.45 12.43
CA ALA A 43 -15.09 -16.05 11.11
C ALA A 43 -13.85 -15.54 10.36
N PHE A 44 -13.50 -14.26 10.55
CA PHE A 44 -12.35 -13.63 9.91
C PHE A 44 -11.01 -14.14 10.48
N PHE A 45 -10.89 -14.32 11.79
CA PHE A 45 -9.62 -14.71 12.44
C PHE A 45 -9.53 -16.15 12.94
N THR A 46 -10.63 -16.79 13.33
CA THR A 46 -10.80 -17.92 14.26
C THR A 46 -11.16 -17.52 15.70
N PRO A 47 -11.94 -18.36 16.44
CA PRO A 47 -12.28 -18.10 17.83
C PRO A 47 -11.06 -17.97 18.76
N ALA A 48 -10.01 -18.79 18.55
CA ALA A 48 -8.80 -18.74 19.36
C ALA A 48 -8.07 -17.40 19.23
N LYS A 49 -7.89 -16.91 18.01
CA LYS A 49 -7.27 -15.61 17.74
C LYS A 49 -8.11 -14.42 18.21
N THR A 50 -9.43 -14.55 18.15
CA THR A 50 -10.35 -13.53 18.67
C THR A 50 -10.25 -13.41 20.20
N SER A 51 -10.17 -14.55 20.90
CA SER A 51 -9.95 -14.60 22.35
C SER A 51 -8.57 -14.03 22.75
N GLU A 52 -7.53 -14.33 21.97
CA GLU A 52 -6.19 -13.74 22.15
C GLU A 52 -6.23 -12.20 21.99
N LEU A 53 -6.89 -11.70 20.94
CA LEU A 53 -7.07 -10.26 20.71
C LEU A 53 -7.81 -9.58 21.86
N GLN A 54 -8.93 -10.15 22.29
CA GLN A 54 -9.71 -9.63 23.42
C GLN A 54 -8.88 -9.56 24.69
N THR A 55 -8.13 -10.62 25.00
CA THR A 55 -7.25 -10.68 26.16
C THR A 55 -6.18 -9.59 26.11
N ILE A 56 -5.53 -9.39 24.95
CA ILE A 56 -4.48 -8.37 24.79
C ILE A 56 -5.05 -6.96 25.01
N LEU A 57 -6.21 -6.65 24.42
CA LEU A 57 -6.80 -5.31 24.50
C LEU A 57 -7.39 -5.00 25.89
N GLN A 58 -7.97 -5.98 26.57
CA GLN A 58 -8.54 -5.80 27.91
C GLN A 58 -7.49 -5.84 29.04
N THR A 59 -6.28 -6.31 28.76
CA THR A 59 -5.19 -6.33 29.75
C THR A 59 -4.73 -4.90 30.05
N ASN A 60 -5.17 -4.36 31.19
CA ASN A 60 -4.81 -3.01 31.65
C ASN A 60 -3.42 -2.95 32.34
N LYS A 61 -2.39 -3.48 31.68
CA LYS A 61 -0.99 -3.33 32.08
C LYS A 61 -0.30 -2.33 31.16
N LEU A 62 0.59 -1.51 31.71
CA LEU A 62 1.35 -0.51 30.93
C LEU A 62 2.11 -1.17 29.76
N GLU A 63 2.77 -2.30 30.02
CA GLU A 63 3.50 -3.05 29.01
C GLU A 63 2.60 -3.51 27.84
N SER A 64 1.40 -4.03 28.16
CA SER A 64 0.41 -4.44 27.15
C SER A 64 -0.09 -3.25 26.32
N ARG A 65 -0.28 -2.09 26.95
CA ARG A 65 -0.66 -0.86 26.26
C ARG A 65 0.45 -0.38 25.32
N LEU A 66 1.71 -0.40 25.76
CA LEU A 66 2.85 -0.02 24.93
C LEU A 66 2.98 -0.93 23.70
N LYS A 67 2.73 -2.23 23.85
CA LYS A 67 2.69 -3.19 22.73
C LYS A 67 1.60 -2.88 21.68
N ASN A 68 0.55 -2.15 22.03
CA ASN A 68 -0.50 -1.73 21.10
C ASN A 68 -0.34 -0.27 20.62
N LEU A 69 0.75 0.41 21.01
CA LEU A 69 0.94 1.82 20.71
C LEU A 69 2.02 2.00 19.65
N PHE A 70 1.77 2.92 18.72
CA PHE A 70 2.70 3.28 17.67
C PHE A 70 2.74 4.80 17.53
N LEU A 71 3.92 5.36 17.28
CA LEU A 71 4.10 6.81 17.11
C LEU A 71 4.30 7.10 15.62
N LEU A 72 3.38 7.88 15.06
CA LEU A 72 3.37 8.20 13.64
C LEU A 72 3.30 9.72 13.47
N SER A 73 3.79 10.23 12.35
CA SER A 73 3.49 11.62 11.97
C SER A 73 1.99 11.77 11.69
N PRO A 74 1.40 12.98 11.82
CA PRO A 74 -0.05 13.16 11.68
C PRO A 74 -0.64 12.64 10.36
N SER A 75 0.05 12.86 9.23
CA SER A 75 -0.41 12.36 7.93
C SER A 75 -0.33 10.84 7.80
N VAL A 76 0.72 10.23 8.39
CA VAL A 76 0.90 8.76 8.35
C VAL A 76 -0.07 8.09 9.32
N HIS A 77 -0.35 8.72 10.46
CA HIS A 77 -1.38 8.29 11.40
C HIS A 77 -2.75 8.24 10.72
N LEU A 78 -3.18 9.31 10.05
CA LEU A 78 -4.47 9.33 9.34
C LEU A 78 -4.55 8.22 8.29
N ALA A 79 -3.49 8.07 7.48
CA ALA A 79 -3.39 7.02 6.48
C ALA A 79 -3.45 5.60 7.08
N PHE A 80 -2.78 5.38 8.20
CA PHE A 80 -2.78 4.11 8.91
C PHE A 80 -4.16 3.78 9.50
N ARG A 81 -4.84 4.75 10.11
CA ARG A 81 -6.19 4.60 10.67
C ARG A 81 -7.22 4.24 9.60
N ASN A 82 -7.09 4.83 8.41
CA ASN A 82 -8.02 4.60 7.30
C ASN A 82 -7.70 3.33 6.48
N GLY A 83 -6.75 2.50 6.92
CA GLY A 83 -6.39 1.26 6.21
C GLY A 83 -5.63 1.50 4.90
N HIS A 84 -5.13 2.71 4.65
CA HIS A 84 -4.36 3.04 3.44
C HIS A 84 -2.89 2.60 3.52
N LEU A 85 -2.45 2.15 4.69
CA LEU A 85 -1.10 1.64 4.91
C LEU A 85 -1.14 0.22 5.43
N ARG A 86 -0.26 -0.62 4.91
CA ARG A 86 -0.05 -2.00 5.38
C ARG A 86 1.39 -2.15 5.85
N ILE A 87 1.56 -2.64 7.07
CA ILE A 87 2.86 -2.99 7.65
C ILE A 87 3.02 -4.52 7.57
N PHE A 88 4.20 -5.03 7.22
CA PHE A 88 4.47 -6.47 7.18
C PHE A 88 5.97 -6.79 7.28
N PRO A 89 6.36 -7.93 7.88
CA PRO A 89 7.76 -8.35 7.96
C PRO A 89 8.29 -8.77 6.57
N PRO A 90 9.62 -8.83 6.36
CA PRO A 90 10.22 -9.37 5.14
C PRO A 90 9.94 -10.87 5.04
N THR A 91 8.91 -11.23 4.31
CA THR A 91 8.55 -12.61 3.97
C THR A 91 8.90 -12.91 2.51
N SER A 92 9.00 -14.19 2.14
CA SER A 92 9.31 -14.62 0.77
C SER A 92 8.22 -14.19 -0.23
N THR A 93 6.96 -14.08 0.23
CA THR A 93 5.84 -13.47 -0.51
C THR A 93 5.06 -12.51 0.40
N ARG A 94 4.39 -11.51 -0.19
CA ARG A 94 3.66 -10.45 0.55
C ARG A 94 2.57 -10.98 1.48
N ASP A 95 2.05 -12.17 1.21
CA ASP A 95 0.90 -12.77 1.90
C ASP A 95 1.30 -13.89 2.89
N GLN A 96 2.61 -14.14 3.08
CA GLN A 96 3.12 -15.19 3.96
C GLN A 96 3.34 -14.76 5.43
N TRP A 97 2.58 -13.78 5.94
CA TRP A 97 2.60 -13.52 7.38
C TRP A 97 1.81 -14.61 8.11
N ASN A 98 2.51 -15.68 8.48
CA ASN A 98 2.00 -16.84 9.21
C ASN A 98 2.47 -16.86 10.68
N ASP A 99 1.97 -17.83 11.44
CA ASP A 99 2.25 -17.97 12.88
C ASP A 99 3.74 -18.20 13.18
N GLU A 100 4.46 -18.90 12.30
CA GLU A 100 5.91 -19.10 12.44
C GLU A 100 6.69 -17.79 12.30
N THR A 101 6.30 -16.95 11.34
CA THR A 101 6.90 -15.62 11.14
C THR A 101 6.60 -14.73 12.33
N GLU A 102 5.36 -14.76 12.82
CA GLU A 102 4.94 -14.04 14.02
C GLU A 102 5.76 -14.45 15.26
N ALA A 103 5.94 -15.75 15.50
CA ALA A 103 6.73 -16.27 16.62
C ALA A 103 8.21 -15.84 16.56
N LYS A 104 8.81 -15.88 15.35
CA LYS A 104 10.19 -15.40 15.13
C LYS A 104 10.31 -13.91 15.44
N VAL A 105 9.36 -13.12 14.97
CA VAL A 105 9.36 -11.66 15.19
C VAL A 105 9.15 -11.31 16.66
N LYS A 106 8.26 -12.04 17.37
CA LYS A 106 7.92 -11.79 18.77
C LYS A 106 9.10 -11.92 19.73
N THR A 107 10.10 -12.73 19.38
CA THR A 107 11.29 -12.99 20.21
C THR A 107 12.51 -12.15 19.82
N ALA A 108 12.42 -11.36 18.75
CA ALA A 108 13.53 -10.59 18.22
C ALA A 108 13.65 -9.21 18.89
N SER A 109 14.87 -8.80 19.23
CA SER A 109 15.17 -7.45 19.73
C SER A 109 15.18 -6.37 18.63
N LYS A 110 15.36 -6.82 17.38
CA LYS A 110 15.41 -5.97 16.18
C LYS A 110 14.66 -6.65 15.05
N VAL A 111 13.71 -5.93 14.47
CA VAL A 111 12.81 -6.47 13.43
C VAL A 111 12.76 -5.51 12.25
N TYR A 112 12.91 -6.07 11.05
CA TYR A 112 12.69 -5.35 9.80
C TYR A 112 11.21 -5.42 9.42
N TYR A 113 10.67 -4.30 8.96
CA TYR A 113 9.32 -4.21 8.42
C TYR A 113 9.33 -3.44 7.11
N PHE A 114 8.38 -3.76 6.25
CA PHE A 114 7.96 -2.91 5.15
C PHE A 114 6.67 -2.21 5.53
N VAL A 115 6.55 -0.95 5.14
CA VAL A 115 5.27 -0.25 5.05
C VAL A 115 4.99 -0.01 3.57
N SER A 116 3.78 -0.37 3.13
CA SER A 116 3.30 -0.16 1.77
C SER A 116 2.02 0.66 1.79
N ARG A 117 1.86 1.52 0.79
CA ARG A 117 0.58 2.17 0.50
C ARG A 117 -0.37 1.17 -0.17
N LEU A 118 -1.61 1.16 0.27
CA LEU A 118 -2.73 0.52 -0.40
C LEU A 118 -3.47 1.63 -1.16
N SER A 119 -3.41 1.59 -2.50
CA SER A 119 -4.14 2.52 -3.38
C SER A 119 -5.48 1.89 -3.71
N PRO A 120 -6.56 2.67 -3.88
CA PRO A 120 -6.65 3.40 -5.14
C PRO A 120 -6.77 4.91 -5.06
N GLU A 121 -7.23 5.49 -3.96
CA GLU A 121 -7.04 6.92 -3.81
C GLU A 121 -5.58 7.22 -3.47
N PRO A 122 -4.99 8.30 -4.02
CA PRO A 122 -3.74 8.80 -3.50
C PRO A 122 -4.04 9.25 -2.07
N CYS A 123 -3.75 8.38 -1.10
CA CYS A 123 -3.49 8.81 0.25
C CYS A 123 -2.56 10.02 0.10
N GLY A 124 -3.04 11.20 0.47
CA GLY A 124 -2.45 12.48 0.09
C GLY A 124 -0.97 12.57 0.45
N SER A 125 -0.34 13.73 0.26
CA SER A 125 1.07 13.89 0.65
C SER A 125 1.31 13.38 2.07
N LEU A 126 2.05 12.27 2.20
CA LEU A 126 2.43 11.69 3.47
C LEU A 126 3.77 12.29 3.85
N PHE A 127 3.86 12.84 5.06
CA PHE A 127 5.06 13.42 5.61
C PHE A 127 5.60 12.51 6.70
N LEU A 128 6.91 12.29 6.75
CA LEU A 128 7.55 11.64 7.89
C LEU A 128 7.67 12.63 9.06
N SER A 129 8.10 12.14 10.21
CA SER A 129 8.21 12.96 11.43
C SER A 129 9.23 14.10 11.33
N ASP A 130 10.21 13.98 10.43
CA ASP A 130 11.17 15.01 10.08
C ASP A 130 10.64 16.03 9.04
N GLY A 131 9.36 15.94 8.69
CA GLY A 131 8.71 16.80 7.69
C GLY A 131 9.06 16.45 6.25
N SER A 132 9.88 15.44 5.99
CA SER A 132 10.19 15.00 4.63
C SER A 132 8.98 14.33 3.98
N HIS A 133 8.82 14.54 2.67
CA HIS A 133 7.80 13.82 1.90
C HIS A 133 8.17 12.34 1.80
N TRP A 134 7.22 11.49 2.11
CA TRP A 134 7.22 10.11 1.67
C TRP A 134 6.51 10.06 0.32
N ASP A 135 7.20 9.61 -0.73
CA ASP A 135 6.61 9.44 -2.08
C ASP A 135 6.71 8.00 -2.59
N SER A 136 7.46 7.15 -1.89
CA SER A 136 7.65 5.75 -2.28
C SER A 136 6.39 4.92 -2.00
N LEU A 137 6.04 4.02 -2.91
CA LEU A 137 4.95 3.05 -2.72
C LEU A 137 5.21 2.12 -1.54
N MET A 138 6.48 1.80 -1.30
CA MET A 138 6.93 0.93 -0.22
C MET A 138 8.21 1.51 0.39
N GLN A 139 8.33 1.39 1.71
CA GLN A 139 9.54 1.76 2.45
C GLN A 139 9.87 0.68 3.47
N MET A 140 11.15 0.32 3.54
CA MET A 140 11.65 -0.56 4.60
C MET A 140 12.07 0.29 5.79
N PHE A 141 11.74 -0.17 6.99
CA PHE A 141 12.17 0.43 8.23
C PHE A 141 12.48 -0.66 9.27
N THR A 142 13.13 -0.26 10.35
CA THR A 142 13.52 -1.19 11.42
C THR A 142 12.95 -0.70 12.73
N MET A 143 12.33 -1.63 13.47
CA MET A 143 11.96 -1.42 14.86
C MET A 143 12.99 -2.12 15.73
N GLU A 144 13.58 -1.40 16.67
CA GLU A 144 14.51 -1.94 17.66
C GLU A 144 14.19 -1.36 19.04
N SER A 145 14.35 -2.17 20.07
CA SER A 145 14.27 -1.71 21.44
C SER A 145 15.56 -2.06 22.18
N HIS A 146 16.13 -1.06 22.85
CA HIS A 146 17.32 -1.19 23.69
C HIS A 146 16.97 -1.33 25.18
N ASP A 147 15.71 -1.09 25.55
CA ASP A 147 15.22 -1.12 26.93
C ASP A 147 14.12 -2.20 27.07
N PRO A 148 14.28 -3.21 27.94
CA PRO A 148 13.24 -4.20 28.20
C PRO A 148 11.91 -3.60 28.69
N ASN A 149 11.91 -2.36 29.23
CA ASN A 149 10.69 -1.66 29.65
C ASN A 149 9.95 -0.96 28.50
N GLN A 150 10.53 -0.91 27.29
CA GLN A 150 9.92 -0.33 26.09
C GLN A 150 9.72 -1.44 25.06
N PRO A 151 8.66 -2.26 25.20
CA PRO A 151 8.45 -3.36 24.28
C PRO A 151 8.17 -2.83 22.87
N LEU A 152 8.64 -3.57 21.87
CA LEU A 152 8.20 -3.36 20.50
C LEU A 152 6.69 -3.63 20.37
N PRO A 153 6.02 -3.02 19.37
CA PRO A 153 4.64 -3.35 19.06
C PRO A 153 4.43 -4.85 18.89
N ASP A 154 3.30 -5.36 19.41
CA ASP A 154 3.01 -6.79 19.31
C ASP A 154 2.79 -7.19 17.84
N PRO A 155 3.53 -8.18 17.32
CA PRO A 155 3.41 -8.61 15.93
C PRO A 155 2.01 -9.12 15.58
N PHE A 156 1.30 -9.72 16.54
CA PHE A 156 -0.08 -10.16 16.35
C PHE A 156 -0.99 -8.96 16.07
N LEU A 157 -0.85 -7.86 16.83
CA LEU A 157 -1.66 -6.64 16.61
C LEU A 157 -1.36 -6.00 15.26
N LEU A 158 -0.09 -5.93 14.87
CA LEU A 158 0.29 -5.43 13.54
C LEU A 158 -0.27 -6.32 12.42
N ARG A 159 -0.30 -7.64 12.62
CA ARG A 159 -0.91 -8.59 11.69
C ARG A 159 -2.43 -8.44 11.63
N THR A 160 -3.09 -8.21 12.76
CA THR A 160 -4.52 -7.89 12.84
C THR A 160 -4.82 -6.65 11.99
N HIS A 161 -4.08 -5.55 12.20
CA HIS A 161 -4.25 -4.32 11.41
C HIS A 161 -4.00 -4.57 9.92
N HIS A 162 -2.95 -5.30 9.58
CA HIS A 162 -2.62 -5.67 8.20
C HIS A 162 -3.77 -6.38 7.47
N HIS A 163 -4.43 -7.32 8.13
CA HIS A 163 -5.57 -8.05 7.57
C HIS A 163 -6.80 -7.15 7.42
N ILE A 164 -7.11 -6.35 8.44
CA ILE A 164 -8.22 -5.38 8.40
C ILE A 164 -8.01 -4.37 7.27
N ALA A 165 -6.81 -3.80 7.15
CA ALA A 165 -6.46 -2.87 6.08
C ALA A 165 -6.59 -3.51 4.69
N ALA A 166 -6.22 -4.78 4.53
CA ALA A 166 -6.41 -5.51 3.29
C ALA A 166 -7.90 -5.72 2.95
N SER A 167 -8.75 -6.00 3.94
CA SER A 167 -10.20 -6.11 3.75
C SER A 167 -10.85 -4.76 3.40
N MET A 168 -10.47 -3.68 4.08
CA MET A 168 -10.93 -2.32 3.75
C MET A 168 -10.59 -1.94 2.31
N TYR A 169 -9.38 -2.31 1.87
CA TYR A 169 -8.96 -2.13 0.49
C TYR A 169 -9.88 -2.86 -0.50
N LEU A 170 -10.27 -4.11 -0.21
CA LEU A 170 -11.19 -4.87 -1.08
C LEU A 170 -12.57 -4.20 -1.19
N PHE A 171 -13.17 -3.78 -0.08
CA PHE A 171 -14.45 -3.08 -0.11
C PHE A 171 -14.39 -1.81 -0.95
N HIS A 172 -13.29 -1.08 -0.85
CA HIS A 172 -13.12 0.12 -1.65
C HIS A 172 -12.91 -0.20 -3.14
N VAL A 173 -12.22 -1.28 -3.50
CA VAL A 173 -12.14 -1.73 -4.91
C VAL A 173 -13.54 -2.05 -5.45
N GLU A 174 -14.39 -2.70 -4.66
CA GLU A 174 -15.78 -2.99 -5.03
C GLU A 174 -16.60 -1.71 -5.22
N GLU A 175 -16.46 -0.73 -4.32
CA GLU A 175 -17.08 0.59 -4.44
C GLU A 175 -16.64 1.29 -5.74
N ARG A 176 -15.34 1.26 -6.04
CA ARG A 176 -14.79 1.82 -7.29
C ARG A 176 -15.33 1.15 -8.54
N ILE A 177 -15.58 -0.15 -8.49
CA ILE A 177 -16.20 -0.91 -9.59
C ILE A 177 -17.67 -0.51 -9.73
N ALA A 178 -18.39 -0.35 -8.60
CA ALA A 178 -19.80 0.04 -8.57
C ALA A 178 -20.03 1.47 -9.08
N GLU A 179 -19.09 2.40 -8.85
CA GLU A 179 -19.11 3.75 -9.42
C GLU A 179 -18.98 3.79 -10.95
N GLY A 180 -18.58 2.67 -11.57
CA GLY A 180 -18.37 2.57 -13.00
C GLY A 180 -16.99 3.02 -13.45
N TRP A 181 -16.73 2.85 -14.76
CA TRP A 181 -15.45 3.18 -15.35
C TRP A 181 -15.17 4.68 -15.28
N PRO A 182 -13.91 5.10 -15.03
CA PRO A 182 -13.56 6.51 -15.06
C PRO A 182 -13.95 7.14 -16.40
N SER A 183 -14.28 8.43 -16.36
CA SER A 183 -14.66 9.19 -17.55
C SER A 183 -13.64 8.96 -18.66
N PRO A 184 -14.08 8.87 -19.93
CA PRO A 184 -13.17 8.70 -21.05
C PRO A 184 -12.10 9.80 -21.03
N PRO A 185 -10.86 9.50 -21.44
CA PRO A 185 -9.77 10.46 -21.36
C PRO A 185 -10.15 11.76 -22.08
N LEU A 186 -9.68 12.90 -21.55
CA LEU A 186 -9.91 14.23 -22.13
C LEU A 186 -9.51 14.32 -23.61
N PHE A 187 -8.53 13.49 -24.01
CA PHE A 187 -8.15 13.26 -25.40
C PHE A 187 -8.49 11.83 -25.80
N ASN A 188 -9.57 11.66 -26.56
CA ASN A 188 -9.90 10.40 -27.21
C ASN A 188 -9.79 10.57 -28.74
N LEU A 189 -8.72 10.03 -29.33
CA LEU A 189 -8.61 9.92 -30.78
C LEU A 189 -9.38 8.68 -31.24
N ASN A 190 -10.11 8.78 -32.35
CA ASN A 190 -10.74 7.60 -32.96
C ASN A 190 -9.69 6.51 -33.24
N ILE A 191 -10.06 5.23 -33.09
CA ILE A 191 -9.20 4.04 -33.29
C ILE A 191 -8.46 4.11 -34.63
N ILE A 192 -9.12 4.59 -35.68
CA ILE A 192 -8.51 4.74 -37.02
C ILE A 192 -7.38 5.78 -36.98
N THR A 193 -7.62 6.93 -36.36
CA THR A 193 -6.63 7.99 -36.19
C THR A 193 -5.46 7.52 -35.33
N GLN A 194 -5.73 6.79 -34.24
CA GLN A 194 -4.68 6.18 -33.40
C GLN A 194 -3.80 5.22 -34.19
N LYS A 195 -4.41 4.34 -35.01
CA LYS A 195 -3.65 3.40 -35.86
C LYS A 195 -2.78 4.11 -36.89
N ILE A 196 -3.33 5.11 -37.58
CA ILE A 196 -2.58 5.91 -38.56
C ILE A 196 -1.40 6.61 -37.88
N LEU A 197 -1.66 7.25 -36.74
CA LEU A 197 -0.64 7.99 -36.00
C LEU A 197 0.42 7.07 -35.40
N ARG A 198 0.04 5.89 -34.90
CA ARG A 198 0.97 4.83 -34.46
C ARG A 198 1.84 4.34 -35.61
N SER A 199 1.27 4.13 -36.80
CA SER A 199 2.03 3.76 -38.01
C SER A 199 3.05 4.83 -38.39
N PHE A 200 2.66 6.12 -38.39
CA PHE A 200 3.60 7.22 -38.61
C PHE A 200 4.65 7.32 -37.50
N TRP A 201 4.26 7.06 -36.25
CA TRP A 201 5.17 7.06 -35.10
C TRP A 201 6.26 6.00 -35.23
N HIS A 202 5.97 4.84 -35.82
CA HIS A 202 6.95 3.79 -36.07
C HIS A 202 7.99 4.15 -37.14
N LEU A 203 7.70 5.12 -38.01
CA LEU A 203 8.67 5.65 -38.97
C LEU A 203 9.71 6.58 -38.30
N VAL A 204 9.43 7.05 -37.08
CA VAL A 204 10.34 7.92 -36.34
C VAL A 204 11.56 7.12 -35.84
N PRO A 205 12.79 7.64 -36.03
CA PRO A 205 14.01 7.01 -35.54
C PRO A 205 13.96 6.67 -34.04
N HIS A 206 14.58 5.56 -33.66
CA HIS A 206 14.55 5.01 -32.29
C HIS A 206 14.99 6.05 -31.22
N LEU A 207 16.07 6.79 -31.48
CA LEU A 207 16.60 7.81 -30.56
C LEU A 207 15.57 8.89 -30.22
N ILE A 208 14.82 9.36 -31.22
CA ILE A 208 13.79 10.38 -31.06
C ILE A 208 12.60 9.80 -30.29
N ARG A 209 12.18 8.56 -30.61
CA ARG A 209 11.09 7.89 -29.90
C ARG A 209 11.39 7.73 -28.41
N VAL A 210 12.60 7.32 -28.02
CA VAL A 210 12.99 7.18 -26.61
C VAL A 210 12.92 8.52 -25.88
N GLN A 211 13.47 9.59 -26.47
CA GLN A 211 13.41 10.93 -25.88
C GLN A 211 11.97 11.43 -25.76
N CYS A 212 11.15 11.21 -26.80
CA CYS A 212 9.73 11.56 -26.76
C CYS A 212 8.97 10.75 -25.71
N TYR A 213 9.23 9.46 -25.52
CA TYR A 213 8.60 8.69 -24.45
C TYR A 213 8.97 9.20 -23.06
N SER A 214 10.23 9.62 -22.84
CA SER A 214 10.62 10.24 -21.57
C SER A 214 9.86 11.55 -21.30
N VAL A 215 9.60 12.35 -22.34
CA VAL A 215 8.79 13.58 -22.25
C VAL A 215 7.32 13.27 -22.06
N LEU A 216 6.79 12.31 -22.82
CA LEU A 216 5.39 11.86 -22.76
C LEU A 216 5.06 11.20 -21.43
N LEU A 217 5.99 10.51 -20.77
CA LEU A 217 5.81 9.98 -19.41
C LEU A 217 5.59 11.12 -18.42
N LYS A 218 6.37 12.20 -18.51
CA LYS A 218 6.18 13.39 -17.67
C LYS A 218 4.83 14.06 -17.93
N LEU A 219 4.47 14.26 -19.21
CA LEU A 219 3.18 14.86 -19.60
C LEU A 219 1.99 13.95 -19.26
N GLY A 220 2.13 12.64 -19.41
CA GLY A 220 1.08 11.64 -19.17
C GLY A 220 0.60 11.64 -17.72
N THR A 221 1.51 11.89 -16.77
CA THR A 221 1.12 12.06 -15.35
C THR A 221 0.21 13.26 -15.09
N HIS A 222 0.15 14.23 -16.02
CA HIS A 222 -0.69 15.42 -15.92
C HIS A 222 -1.97 15.30 -16.77
N LEU A 223 -1.90 14.61 -17.92
CA LEU A 223 -3.00 14.51 -18.89
C LEU A 223 -3.94 13.33 -18.64
N TYR A 224 -3.44 12.26 -18.03
CA TYR A 224 -4.21 11.05 -17.77
C TYR A 224 -4.21 10.75 -16.26
N PRO A 225 -5.33 10.25 -15.72
CA PRO A 225 -5.36 9.79 -14.34
C PRO A 225 -4.28 8.72 -14.13
N ARG A 226 -3.58 8.79 -12.99
CA ARG A 226 -2.56 7.79 -12.62
C ARG A 226 -3.19 6.40 -12.62
N SER A 227 -2.57 5.44 -13.30
CA SER A 227 -3.07 4.06 -13.24
C SER A 227 -2.80 3.44 -11.87
N PHE A 228 -3.67 2.51 -11.49
CA PHE A 228 -3.69 1.81 -10.20
C PHE A 228 -2.35 1.14 -9.83
N THR A 229 -1.53 0.75 -10.81
CA THR A 229 -0.33 -0.03 -10.54
C THR A 229 0.92 0.83 -10.33
N GLY A 230 0.87 2.15 -10.57
CA GLY A 230 2.03 3.04 -10.52
C GLY A 230 3.13 2.74 -11.56
N LEU A 231 3.11 1.54 -12.15
CA LEU A 231 4.05 1.01 -13.11
C LEU A 231 3.51 1.14 -14.54
N VAL A 232 2.21 1.34 -14.75
CA VAL A 232 1.64 1.52 -16.08
C VAL A 232 1.17 2.96 -16.24
N HIS A 233 1.67 3.63 -17.27
CA HIS A 233 1.34 4.99 -17.64
C HIS A 233 0.59 4.99 -18.97
N GLN A 234 -0.58 5.61 -18.99
CA GLN A 234 -1.24 5.92 -20.24
C GLN A 234 -0.52 7.10 -20.91
N LEU A 235 -0.23 6.95 -22.19
CA LEU A 235 0.40 7.95 -23.03
C LEU A 235 -0.57 8.40 -24.14
N PRO A 236 -0.32 9.56 -24.76
CA PRO A 236 -1.05 9.97 -25.95
C PRO A 236 -1.03 8.90 -27.06
N PHE A 237 -2.04 8.96 -27.94
CA PHE A 237 -2.22 8.06 -29.09
C PHE A 237 -2.63 6.62 -28.74
N GLY A 238 -3.16 6.38 -27.54
CA GLY A 238 -3.57 5.05 -27.09
C GLY A 238 -2.39 4.15 -26.73
N LEU A 239 -1.22 4.74 -26.46
CA LEU A 239 -0.04 4.01 -26.04
C LEU A 239 -0.07 3.79 -24.51
N TYR A 240 0.47 2.66 -24.08
CA TYR A 240 0.71 2.37 -22.67
C TYR A 240 2.20 2.12 -22.49
N ALA A 241 2.81 2.82 -21.55
CA ALA A 241 4.16 2.56 -21.12
C ALA A 241 4.12 1.83 -19.79
N LYS A 242 4.97 0.82 -19.63
CA LYS A 242 5.16 0.16 -18.36
C LYS A 242 6.60 0.38 -17.89
N GLU A 243 6.77 0.88 -16.68
CA GLU A 243 8.06 1.05 -16.03
C GLU A 243 8.53 -0.32 -15.54
N CYS A 244 9.23 -1.04 -16.42
CA CYS A 244 9.88 -2.30 -16.10
C CYS A 244 11.39 -2.07 -15.93
N ASN A 245 11.98 -2.72 -14.93
CA ASN A 245 13.43 -2.92 -14.89
C ASN A 245 13.81 -3.89 -16.02
N HIS A 246 14.03 -3.34 -17.21
CA HIS A 246 14.63 -3.94 -18.40
C HIS A 246 14.34 -5.44 -18.59
N SER A 247 13.13 -5.80 -19.06
CA SER A 247 12.86 -7.16 -19.56
C SER A 247 12.85 -7.14 -21.09
N PRO A 248 13.80 -7.81 -21.77
CA PRO A 248 13.91 -7.79 -23.23
C PRO A 248 12.75 -8.51 -23.96
N ASN A 249 11.96 -9.32 -23.24
CA ASN A 249 10.97 -10.24 -23.83
C ASN A 249 9.52 -9.71 -23.79
N GLU A 250 9.28 -8.54 -23.19
CA GLU A 250 7.93 -7.97 -23.08
C GLU A 250 7.34 -7.58 -24.44
N GLY A 251 8.19 -7.10 -25.37
CA GLY A 251 7.77 -6.76 -26.73
C GLY A 251 7.26 -7.96 -27.53
N GLU A 252 7.93 -9.12 -27.42
CA GLU A 252 7.46 -10.36 -28.05
C GLU A 252 6.18 -10.88 -27.39
N THR A 253 6.09 -10.79 -26.06
CA THR A 253 4.91 -11.24 -25.31
C THR A 253 3.67 -10.43 -25.69
N LEU A 254 3.78 -9.11 -25.79
CA LEU A 254 2.68 -8.24 -26.22
C LEU A 254 2.30 -8.48 -27.68
N ASN A 255 3.27 -8.76 -28.55
CA ASN A 255 3.01 -9.09 -29.96
C ASN A 255 2.28 -10.44 -30.10
N LEU A 256 2.60 -11.42 -29.24
CA LEU A 256 1.84 -12.67 -29.14
C LEU A 256 0.42 -12.42 -28.66
N VAL A 257 0.22 -11.63 -27.60
CA VAL A 257 -1.13 -11.27 -27.12
C VAL A 257 -1.93 -10.54 -28.20
N GLU A 258 -1.36 -9.56 -28.90
CA GLU A 258 -2.02 -8.85 -30.01
C GLU A 258 -2.37 -9.80 -31.17
N ARG A 259 -1.53 -10.80 -31.45
CA ARG A 259 -1.77 -11.79 -32.50
C ARG A 259 -2.86 -12.81 -32.16
N TYR A 260 -2.97 -13.20 -30.88
CA TYR A 260 -3.88 -14.27 -30.44
C TYR A 260 -5.16 -13.77 -29.75
N THR A 261 -5.22 -12.50 -29.37
CA THR A 261 -6.42 -11.88 -28.79
C THR A 261 -7.03 -10.94 -29.81
N ARG A 262 -8.03 -11.41 -30.56
CA ARG A 262 -8.87 -10.51 -31.36
C ARG A 262 -9.77 -9.72 -30.39
N PRO A 263 -9.98 -8.41 -30.61
CA PRO A 263 -11.02 -7.70 -29.89
C PRO A 263 -12.36 -8.33 -30.26
N PHE A 264 -13.16 -8.68 -29.26
CA PHE A 264 -14.58 -8.98 -29.47
C PHE A 264 -15.19 -7.76 -30.17
N GLY A 265 -15.78 -8.01 -31.35
CA GLY A 265 -16.61 -7.04 -32.06
C GLY A 265 -17.98 -6.94 -31.42
#